data_AF-A0A1C4VTS7-F1
#
_entry.id   AF-A0A1C4VTS7-F1
#
_cell.length_a   1.000
_cell.length_b   1.000
_cell.length_c   1.000
_cell.angle_alpha   90.00
_cell.angle_beta   90.00
_cell.angle_gamma   90.00
#
_symmetry.space_group_name_H-M   'P 1'
#
loop_
_entity.id
_entity.type
_entity.pdbx_description
1 polymer ?
#
loop_
_entity_poly.entity_id
_entity_poly.type
_entity_poly.pdbx_seq_one_letter_code
_entity_poly.pdbx_strand_id
1 'polypeptide(L)'
;MLRRFIAVLAMVVPLAIGAAAIPAHANATSQKNGLIAESAPVVLSLDGTWSCSVPSGYTWDWVQVSNSCGSLRYQYRLRTPVNGLWACSIPMGWAYDAIQPTNLCGSNPYYYRLVG
;
A
#
# COMPACT_ATOMS: atom_id res chain seq x y z
N MET A 1 -72.20 1.54 -29.70
CA MET A 1 -71.79 0.44 -30.59
C MET A 1 -70.56 0.88 -31.38
N LEU A 2 -69.67 -0.08 -31.67
CA LEU A 2 -68.65 -0.07 -32.73
C LEU A 2 -67.17 0.19 -32.34
N ARG A 3 -66.52 -0.94 -31.99
CA ARG A 3 -65.18 -1.43 -32.41
C ARG A 3 -64.07 -0.39 -32.55
N ARG A 4 -63.17 -0.35 -31.55
CA ARG A 4 -61.79 0.08 -31.79
C ARG A 4 -60.90 -1.15 -31.95
N PHE A 5 -60.38 -1.26 -33.16
CA PHE A 5 -59.62 -2.35 -33.71
C PHE A 5 -58.28 -2.51 -32.99
N ILE A 6 -57.98 -3.76 -32.65
CA ILE A 6 -56.71 -4.24 -32.14
C ILE A 6 -55.71 -4.19 -33.30
N ALA A 7 -54.64 -3.42 -33.16
CA ALA A 7 -53.44 -3.54 -33.99
C ALA A 7 -52.28 -3.91 -33.06
N VAL A 8 -52.04 -5.22 -32.96
CA VAL A 8 -50.84 -5.79 -32.35
C VAL A 8 -49.69 -5.49 -33.30
N LEU A 9 -48.88 -4.48 -32.97
CA LEU A 9 -47.56 -4.29 -33.58
C LEU A 9 -46.52 -4.90 -32.64
N ALA A 10 -46.23 -6.16 -32.89
CA ALA A 10 -45.04 -6.82 -32.37
C ALA A 10 -43.82 -6.20 -33.06
N MET A 11 -42.98 -5.51 -32.30
CA MET A 11 -41.58 -5.28 -32.67
C MET A 11 -40.69 -5.78 -31.56
N VAL A 12 -39.81 -6.68 -31.98
CA VAL A 12 -38.91 -7.51 -31.20
C VAL A 12 -37.89 -6.62 -30.49
N VAL A 13 -37.83 -6.69 -29.16
CA VAL A 13 -36.80 -6.02 -28.36
C VAL A 13 -35.52 -6.87 -28.45
N PRO A 14 -34.41 -6.36 -29.00
CA PRO A 14 -33.13 -7.05 -28.87
C PRO A 14 -32.63 -6.90 -27.43
N LEU A 15 -32.56 -8.02 -26.70
CA LEU A 15 -31.80 -8.12 -25.46
C LEU A 15 -30.30 -7.97 -25.79
N ALA A 16 -29.75 -6.77 -25.63
CA ALA A 16 -28.32 -6.57 -25.56
C ALA A 16 -27.85 -6.99 -24.16
N ILE A 17 -27.23 -8.17 -24.08
CA ILE A 17 -26.54 -8.65 -22.87
C ILE A 17 -25.24 -7.83 -22.76
N GLY A 18 -25.27 -6.75 -22.00
CA GLY A 18 -24.08 -5.96 -21.67
C GLY A 18 -23.17 -6.77 -20.76
N ALA A 19 -22.02 -7.20 -21.28
CA ALA A 19 -20.95 -7.77 -20.49
C ALA A 19 -20.35 -6.67 -19.58
N ALA A 20 -20.56 -6.79 -18.27
CA ALA A 20 -19.84 -6.01 -17.28
C ALA A 20 -18.38 -6.47 -17.27
N ALA A 21 -17.52 -5.75 -18.00
CA ALA A 21 -16.08 -5.89 -17.89
C ALA A 21 -15.65 -5.35 -16.52
N ILE A 22 -15.33 -6.27 -15.61
CA ILE A 22 -14.65 -5.99 -14.35
C ILE A 22 -13.25 -5.45 -14.71
N PRO A 23 -12.80 -4.30 -14.16
CA PRO A 23 -11.43 -3.88 -14.34
C PRO A 23 -10.52 -4.89 -13.63
N ALA A 24 -9.81 -5.70 -14.41
CA ALA A 24 -8.64 -6.40 -13.92
C ALA A 24 -7.63 -5.34 -13.48
N HIS A 25 -7.31 -5.30 -12.19
CA HIS A 25 -6.17 -4.55 -11.69
C HIS A 25 -4.92 -5.05 -12.42
N ALA A 26 -4.45 -4.24 -13.37
CA ALA A 26 -3.27 -4.53 -14.16
C ALA A 26 -2.05 -4.59 -13.24
N ASN A 27 -1.50 -5.79 -13.17
CA ASN A 27 -0.20 -6.13 -12.61
C ASN A 27 0.90 -5.34 -13.33
N ALA A 28 1.55 -4.41 -12.64
CA ALA A 28 2.77 -3.77 -13.14
C ALA A 28 3.99 -4.53 -12.62
N THR A 29 4.26 -5.70 -13.20
CA THR A 29 5.58 -6.34 -13.10
C THR A 29 6.44 -5.82 -14.26
N SER A 30 7.20 -4.76 -14.00
CA SER A 30 8.31 -4.37 -14.87
C SER A 30 9.50 -5.27 -14.56
N GLN A 31 9.50 -6.48 -15.11
CA GLN A 31 10.66 -7.37 -15.04
C GLN A 31 11.42 -7.30 -16.36
N LYS A 32 12.37 -6.37 -16.42
CA LYS A 32 13.37 -6.32 -17.48
C LYS A 32 14.24 -7.58 -17.37
N ASN A 33 13.97 -8.54 -18.25
CA ASN A 33 14.74 -9.78 -18.40
C ASN A 33 16.17 -9.45 -18.86
N GLY A 34 17.12 -9.56 -17.94
CA GLY A 34 18.56 -9.41 -18.18
C GLY A 34 19.32 -10.65 -17.70
N LEU A 35 19.47 -11.60 -18.62
CA LEU A 35 20.51 -12.63 -18.79
C LEU A 35 21.37 -13.04 -17.57
N ILE A 36 21.23 -14.32 -17.23
CA ILE A 36 22.09 -15.19 -16.38
C ILE A 36 22.65 -14.58 -15.09
N ALA A 37 22.03 -14.91 -13.95
CA ALA A 37 22.62 -14.65 -12.64
C ALA A 37 22.49 -15.88 -11.73
N GLU A 38 23.66 -16.34 -11.28
CA GLU A 38 23.94 -17.05 -10.03
C GLU A 38 22.85 -16.82 -8.97
N SER A 39 22.51 -17.87 -8.22
CA SER A 39 21.47 -17.85 -7.17
C SER A 39 21.82 -16.87 -6.05
N ALA A 40 21.61 -15.57 -6.29
CA ALA A 40 21.64 -14.54 -5.25
C ALA A 40 20.35 -14.65 -4.43
N PRO A 41 20.42 -14.55 -3.10
CA PRO A 41 19.22 -14.47 -2.28
C PRO A 41 18.40 -13.26 -2.72
N VAL A 42 17.12 -13.47 -3.03
CA VAL A 42 16.15 -12.38 -3.19
C VAL A 42 16.11 -11.64 -1.85
N VAL A 43 16.73 -10.46 -1.80
CA VAL A 43 16.61 -9.56 -0.65
C VAL A 43 15.20 -8.99 -0.71
N LEU A 44 14.28 -9.62 0.01
CA LEU A 44 12.95 -9.07 0.21
C LEU A 44 13.10 -7.79 1.02
N SER A 45 12.76 -6.65 0.42
CA SER A 45 12.67 -5.38 1.15
C SER A 45 11.47 -5.45 2.09
N LEU A 46 11.66 -5.04 3.34
CA LEU A 46 10.59 -4.89 4.32
C LEU A 46 9.95 -3.49 4.28
N ASP A 47 10.34 -2.63 3.34
CA ASP A 47 9.76 -1.28 3.21
C ASP A 47 8.24 -1.36 3.02
N GLY A 48 7.51 -0.56 3.81
CA GLY A 48 6.05 -0.50 3.82
C GLY A 48 5.37 -1.66 4.56
N THR A 49 6.11 -2.66 5.04
CA THR A 49 5.52 -3.80 5.78
C THR A 49 5.33 -3.50 7.25
N TRP A 50 4.37 -4.17 7.89
CA TRP A 50 4.16 -4.07 9.33
C TRP A 50 4.97 -5.13 10.06
N SER A 51 5.64 -4.72 11.14
CA SER A 51 6.44 -5.61 11.97
C SER A 51 6.30 -5.29 13.46
N CYS A 52 6.49 -6.30 14.30
CA CYS A 52 6.48 -6.17 15.75
C CYS A 52 7.78 -5.60 16.32
N SER A 53 8.84 -5.57 15.52
CA SER A 53 10.14 -5.04 15.88
C SER A 53 10.77 -4.41 14.64
N VAL A 54 11.65 -3.43 14.85
CA VAL A 54 12.33 -2.71 13.78
C VAL A 54 13.72 -3.31 13.59
N PRO A 55 13.98 -4.02 12.48
CA PRO A 55 15.31 -4.57 12.22
C PRO A 55 16.34 -3.46 11.99
N SER A 56 17.62 -3.77 12.22
CA SER A 56 18.72 -2.87 11.87
C SER A 56 18.69 -2.53 10.37
N GLY A 57 18.96 -1.27 10.04
CA GLY A 57 18.87 -0.76 8.67
C GLY A 57 17.47 -0.27 8.27
N TYR A 58 16.46 -0.44 9.12
CA TYR A 58 15.13 0.11 8.93
C TYR A 58 14.82 1.20 9.97
N THR A 59 13.89 2.07 9.61
CA THR A 59 13.17 2.95 10.53
C THR A 59 11.67 2.64 10.44
N TRP A 60 10.82 3.45 11.08
CA TRP A 60 9.37 3.38 10.95
C TRP A 60 8.77 4.77 10.84
N ASP A 61 7.66 4.86 10.13
CA ASP A 61 6.89 6.09 9.98
C ASP A 61 5.49 5.99 10.58
N TRP A 62 5.07 4.81 11.04
CA TRP A 62 3.77 4.66 11.69
C TRP A 62 3.82 3.55 12.75
N VAL A 63 3.26 3.85 13.92
CA VAL A 63 2.90 2.90 14.99
C VAL A 63 1.39 2.70 15.01
N GLN A 64 0.94 1.44 14.94
CA GLN A 64 -0.47 1.09 15.11
C GLN A 64 -0.66 0.11 16.26
N VAL A 65 -1.82 0.17 16.92
CA VAL A 65 -2.20 -0.83 17.92
C VAL A 65 -2.63 -2.10 17.20
N SER A 66 -2.08 -3.25 17.60
CA SER A 66 -2.45 -4.54 17.05
C SER A 66 -2.14 -5.69 18.01
N ASN A 67 -2.91 -6.75 17.90
CA ASN A 67 -2.74 -7.97 18.69
C ASN A 67 -1.88 -9.03 17.97
N SER A 68 -1.38 -8.74 16.76
CA SER A 68 -0.55 -9.69 15.99
C SER A 68 0.82 -9.94 16.62
N CYS A 69 1.29 -9.03 17.48
CA CYS A 69 2.60 -9.10 18.13
C CYS A 69 2.58 -9.77 19.51
N GLY A 70 1.52 -10.52 19.83
CA GLY A 70 1.38 -11.24 21.09
C GLY A 70 1.35 -10.29 22.29
N SER A 71 2.36 -10.36 23.15
CA SER A 71 2.46 -9.51 24.34
C SER A 71 2.67 -8.03 24.00
N LEU A 72 3.30 -7.73 22.85
CA LEU A 72 3.41 -6.36 22.36
C LEU A 72 2.09 -5.95 21.72
N ARG A 73 1.62 -4.75 22.07
CA ARG A 73 0.36 -4.17 21.55
C ARG A 73 0.57 -3.29 20.32
N TYR A 74 1.80 -3.15 19.84
CA TYR A 74 2.15 -2.21 18.79
C TYR A 74 2.83 -2.92 17.61
N GLN A 75 2.49 -2.45 16.42
CA GLN A 75 3.20 -2.75 15.17
C GLN A 75 3.78 -1.47 14.59
N TYR A 76 4.89 -1.60 13.87
CA TYR A 76 5.64 -0.53 13.23
C TYR A 76 5.60 -0.75 11.72
N ARG A 77 5.21 0.28 10.95
CA ARG A 77 5.35 0.26 9.50
C ARG A 77 6.81 0.56 9.17
N LEU A 78 7.53 -0.47 8.75
CA LEU A 78 8.95 -0.39 8.46
C LEU A 78 9.18 0.44 7.21
N ARG A 79 10.22 1.28 7.25
CA ARG A 79 10.68 2.07 6.10
C ARG A 79 12.18 1.94 5.94
N THR A 80 12.64 1.88 4.70
CA THR A 80 14.04 2.03 4.34
C THR A 80 14.40 3.51 4.47
N PRO A 81 15.44 3.86 5.26
CA PRO A 81 15.87 5.24 5.42
C PRO A 81 16.29 5.83 4.07
N VAL A 82 15.70 6.97 3.69
CA VAL A 82 16.05 7.75 2.48
C VAL A 82 15.99 9.24 2.81
N ASN A 83 16.76 10.05 2.08
CA ASN A 83 16.73 11.51 2.24
C ASN A 83 15.31 12.06 2.01
N GLY A 84 14.85 12.92 2.93
CA GLY A 84 13.52 13.50 2.88
C GLY A 84 12.41 12.63 3.46
N LEU A 85 12.68 11.39 3.89
CA LEU A 85 11.69 10.56 4.58
C LEU A 85 11.35 11.18 5.94
N TRP A 86 10.06 11.32 6.23
CA TRP A 86 9.59 11.61 7.58
C TRP A 86 9.44 10.30 8.36
N ALA A 87 10.27 10.14 9.40
CA ALA A 87 10.30 8.94 10.23
C ALA A 87 10.08 9.28 11.70
N CYS A 88 9.55 8.32 12.44
CA CYS A 88 9.31 8.44 13.88
C CYS A 88 10.59 8.30 14.71
N SER A 89 11.64 7.75 14.12
CA SER A 89 12.95 7.57 14.74
C SER A 89 14.05 7.76 13.70
N ILE A 90 15.19 8.27 14.17
CA ILE A 90 16.37 8.48 13.35
C ILE A 90 17.21 7.21 13.42
N PRO A 91 17.36 6.47 12.30
CA PRO A 91 18.15 5.26 12.26
C PRO A 91 19.64 5.56 12.45
N MET A 92 20.42 4.56 12.87
CA MET A 92 21.86 4.73 13.10
C MET A 92 22.57 5.17 11.81
N GLY A 93 23.43 6.19 11.93
CA GLY A 93 24.17 6.77 10.79
C GLY A 93 23.39 7.82 10.01
N TRP A 94 22.16 8.14 10.42
CA TRP A 94 21.37 9.22 9.82
C TRP A 94 21.29 10.43 10.75
N ALA A 95 21.10 11.59 10.14
CA ALA A 95 20.72 12.83 10.82
C ALA A 95 19.31 13.26 10.38
N TYR A 96 18.85 14.41 10.86
CA TYR A 96 17.60 15.02 10.44
C TYR A 96 17.78 16.52 10.25
N ASP A 97 17.00 17.11 9.34
CA ASP A 97 17.04 18.54 9.03
C ASP A 97 15.73 19.27 9.38
N ALA A 98 14.67 18.54 9.73
CA ALA A 98 13.42 19.14 10.20
C ALA A 98 12.64 18.23 11.15
N ILE A 99 11.75 18.86 11.93
CA ILE A 99 10.83 18.23 12.85
C ILE A 99 9.40 18.72 12.56
N GLN A 100 8.40 17.83 12.60
CA GLN A 100 7.00 18.18 12.43
C GLN A 100 6.12 17.42 13.44
N PRO A 101 5.08 18.03 14.05
CA PRO A 101 4.16 17.32 14.92
C PRO A 101 3.36 16.23 14.18
N THR A 102 3.11 15.12 14.85
CA THR A 102 2.35 13.97 14.33
C THR A 102 1.72 13.17 15.46
N ASN A 103 0.66 12.43 15.13
CA ASN A 103 0.05 11.43 16.03
C ASN A 103 0.32 9.99 15.55
N LEU A 104 1.14 9.82 14.51
CA LEU A 104 1.39 8.52 13.89
C LEU A 104 2.53 7.74 14.56
N CYS A 105 3.34 8.39 15.39
CA CYS A 105 4.49 7.78 16.05
C CYS A 105 4.20 7.21 17.44
N GLY A 106 2.92 6.95 17.74
CA GLY A 106 2.48 6.45 19.03
C GLY A 106 2.67 7.49 20.13
N SER A 107 3.50 7.18 21.13
CA SER A 107 3.81 8.11 22.22
C SER A 107 4.77 9.23 21.83
N ASN A 108 5.46 9.13 20.69
CA ASN A 108 6.27 10.22 20.17
C ASN A 108 5.37 11.19 19.38
N PRO A 109 5.30 12.48 19.75
CA PRO A 109 4.46 13.45 19.06
C PRO A 109 5.13 14.08 17.82
N TYR A 110 6.31 13.59 17.38
CA TYR A 110 7.08 14.22 16.30
C TYR A 110 7.57 13.25 15.22
N TYR A 111 7.61 13.75 13.98
CA TYR A 111 8.39 13.19 12.88
C TYR A 111 9.71 13.93 12.72
N TYR A 112 10.72 13.20 12.24
CA TYR A 112 12.03 13.71 11.85
C TYR A 112 12.24 13.49 10.36
N ARG A 113 12.60 14.53 9.62
CA ARG A 113 12.93 14.40 8.20
C ARG A 113 14.38 13.97 8.07
N LEU A 114 14.61 12.79 7.51
CA LEU A 114 15.93 12.17 7.49
C LEU A 114 16.85 12.79 6.44
N VAL A 115 18.12 12.94 6.82
CA VAL A 115 19.24 13.29 5.94
C VAL A 115 20.43 12.37 6.26
N GLY A 116 20.99 11.73 5.25
CA GLY A 116 22.11 10.77 5.35
C GLY A 116 23.42 11.32 4.84
#